data_AF-A0A3D4QFA7-F1
#
_entry.id   AF-A0A3D4QFA7-F1
#
_cell.length_a   1.000
_cell.length_b   1.000
_cell.length_c   1.000
_cell.angle_alpha   90.00
_cell.angle_beta   90.00
_cell.angle_gamma   90.00
#
_symmetry.space_group_name_H-M   'P 1'
#
loop_
_entity.id
_entity.type
_entity.pdbx_description
1 polymer ?
#
loop_
_entity_poly.entity_id
_entity_poly.type
_entity_poly.pdbx_seq_one_letter_code
_entity_poly.pdbx_strand_id
1 'polypeptide(L)' 'SDLLVINKTDLAPHVGADLAVMDRDAKRMRGDRPFVFTNMKTGAGVPEIVELVRRLGGLAGGGDLRARS' A
#
# COMPACT_ATOMS: atom_id res chain seq x y z
N SER A 1 -0.76 -5.22 12.87
CA SER A 1 -0.61 -4.12 11.91
C SER A 1 -1.81 -4.07 10.99
N ASP A 2 -2.47 -2.91 10.93
CA ASP A 2 -3.71 -2.69 10.18
C ASP A 2 -3.48 -2.58 8.66
N LEU A 3 -2.26 -2.17 8.28
CA LEU A 3 -1.79 -2.13 6.90
C LEU A 3 -0.41 -2.81 6.80
N LEU A 4 -0.20 -3.61 5.77
CA LEU A 4 1.13 -4.11 5.36
C LEU A 4 1.54 -3.42 4.05
N VAL A 5 2.78 -2.95 3.98
CA VAL A 5 3.34 -2.38 2.74
C VAL A 5 4.52 -3.24 2.31
N ILE A 6 4.47 -3.75 1.09
CA ILE A 6 5.54 -4.53 0.46
C ILE A 6 6.23 -3.62 -0.55
N ASN A 7 7.33 -2.99 -0.12
CA ASN A 7 8.07 -2.00 -0.91
C ASN A 7 9.24 -2.63 -1.70
N LYS A 8 9.76 -1.88 -2.68
CA LYS A 8 10.88 -2.24 -3.56
C LYS A 8 10.55 -3.41 -4.49
N THR A 9 9.33 -3.44 -5.02
CA THR A 9 8.90 -4.50 -5.93
C THR A 9 9.73 -4.58 -7.22
N ASP A 10 10.40 -3.49 -7.60
CA ASP A 10 11.36 -3.43 -8.68
C ASP A 10 12.60 -4.31 -8.47
N LEU A 11 12.96 -4.63 -7.22
CA LEU A 11 14.09 -5.49 -6.94
C LEU A 11 13.77 -6.98 -7.10
N ALA A 12 12.49 -7.37 -7.20
CA ALA A 12 12.08 -8.77 -7.22
C ALA A 12 12.82 -9.63 -8.26
N PRO A 13 13.01 -9.17 -9.53
CA PRO A 13 13.77 -9.93 -10.54
C PRO A 13 15.24 -10.11 -10.20
N HIS A 14 15.81 -9.24 -9.36
CA HIS A 14 17.23 -9.21 -9.03
C HIS A 14 17.58 -10.01 -7.76
N VAL A 15 16.59 -10.25 -6.90
CA VAL A 15 16.79 -10.99 -5.63
C VAL A 15 16.15 -12.38 -5.64
N GLY A 16 15.61 -12.82 -6.78
CA GLY A 16 14.91 -14.09 -6.89
C GLY A 16 13.61 -14.15 -6.09
N ALA A 17 12.93 -13.01 -5.91
CA ALA A 17 11.66 -12.93 -5.21
C ALA A 17 10.49 -13.06 -6.21
N ASP A 18 9.48 -13.83 -5.83
CA ASP A 18 8.25 -14.02 -6.59
C ASP A 18 7.10 -13.23 -5.95
N LEU A 19 6.63 -12.19 -6.63
CA LEU A 19 5.54 -11.33 -6.16
C LEU A 19 4.20 -12.08 -6.06
N ALA A 20 3.96 -13.10 -6.89
CA ALA A 20 2.73 -13.89 -6.85
C ALA A 20 2.70 -14.81 -5.61
N VAL A 21 3.85 -15.37 -5.23
CA VAL A 21 4.00 -16.11 -3.97
C VAL A 21 3.73 -15.19 -2.78
N MET A 22 4.32 -14.00 -2.78
CA MET A 22 4.11 -13.02 -1.72
C MET A 22 2.64 -12.56 -1.62
N ASP A 23 1.94 -12.37 -2.74
CA ASP A 23 0.51 -12.01 -2.79
C ASP A 23 -0.36 -13.08 -2.13
N ARG A 24 -0.17 -14.34 -2.53
CA ARG A 24 -0.91 -15.48 -1.98
C ARG A 24 -0.67 -15.61 -0.47
N ASP A 25 0.58 -15.51 -0.05
CA ASP A 25 0.95 -15.69 1.35
C ASP A 25 0.45 -14.51 2.20
N ALA A 26 0.49 -13.27 1.69
CA ALA A 26 -0.09 -12.11 2.33
C ALA A 26 -1.59 -12.25 2.52
N LYS A 27 -2.34 -12.66 1.48
CA LYS A 27 -3.79 -12.93 1.56
C LYS A 27 -4.10 -14.00 2.61
N ARG A 28 -3.37 -15.11 2.60
CA ARG A 28 -3.55 -16.21 3.56
C ARG A 28 -3.31 -15.77 5.00
N MET A 29 -2.24 -15.02 5.26
CA MET A 29 -1.85 -14.63 6.62
C MET A 29 -2.66 -13.46 7.17
N ARG A 30 -3.14 -12.56 6.30
CA ARG A 30 -3.80 -11.32 6.72
C ARG A 30 -5.32 -11.41 6.73
N GLY A 31 -5.92 -12.39 6.05
CA GLY A 31 -7.37 -12.42 5.81
C GLY A 31 -7.78 -11.15 5.08
N ASP A 32 -8.78 -10.44 5.61
CA ASP A 32 -9.30 -9.22 4.99
C ASP A 32 -8.46 -7.96 5.27
N ARG A 33 -7.38 -8.07 6.07
CA ARG A 33 -6.54 -6.91 6.41
C ARG A 33 -5.71 -6.47 5.21
N PRO A 34 -5.77 -5.19 4.81
CA PRO A 34 -5.19 -4.73 3.56
C PRO A 34 -3.66 -4.85 3.54
N PHE A 35 -3.13 -5.00 2.33
CA PHE A 35 -1.73 -4.86 2.02
C PHE A 35 -1.55 -4.25 0.62
N VAL A 36 -0.42 -3.58 0.39
CA VAL A 36 -0.11 -2.92 -0.89
C VAL A 36 1.30 -3.26 -1.33
N PHE A 37 1.44 -3.64 -2.60
CA PHE A 37 2.72 -3.68 -3.28
C PHE A 37 3.09 -2.29 -3.78
N THR A 38 4.32 -1.85 -3.52
CA THR A 38 4.75 -0.50 -3.89
C THR A 38 6.19 -0.45 -4.37
N ASN A 39 6.44 0.52 -5.23
CA ASN A 39 7.78 1.02 -5.50
C ASN A 39 7.80 2.51 -5.15
N MET A 40 8.34 2.85 -3.98
CA MET A 40 8.41 4.24 -3.53
C MET A 40 9.35 5.11 -4.38
N LYS A 41 10.27 4.52 -5.14
CA LYS A 41 11.15 5.27 -6.07
C LYS A 41 10.37 5.80 -7.27
N THR A 42 9.38 5.05 -7.76
CA THR A 42 8.54 5.45 -8.90
C THR A 42 7.20 6.05 -8.47
N GLY A 43 6.82 5.88 -7.20
CA GLY A 43 5.51 6.28 -6.67
C GLY A 43 4.40 5.24 -6.89
N ALA A 44 4.69 4.10 -7.52
CA ALA A 44 3.71 3.04 -7.72
C ALA A 44 3.17 2.53 -6.37
N GLY A 45 1.84 2.45 -6.22
CA GLY A 45 1.18 2.03 -4.99
C GLY A 45 1.10 3.08 -3.87
N VAL A 46 1.78 4.23 -4.01
CA VAL A 46 1.73 5.31 -3.00
C VAL A 46 0.33 5.92 -2.85
N PRO A 47 -0.43 6.23 -3.93
CA PRO A 47 -1.79 6.75 -3.78
C PRO A 47 -2.71 5.82 -2.98
N GLU A 48 -2.60 4.51 -3.22
CA GLU A 48 -3.38 3.49 -2.50
C GLU A 48 -3.03 3.45 -1.00
N ILE A 49 -1.74 3.53 -0.67
CA ILE A 49 -1.27 3.61 0.73
C ILE A 49 -1.85 4.85 1.42
N VAL A 50 -1.83 6.01 0.75
CA VAL A 50 -2.38 7.26 1.31
C VAL A 50 -3.87 7.11 1.61
N GLU A 51 -4.64 6.55 0.68
CA GLU A 51 -6.08 6.32 0.88
C GLU A 51 -6.35 5.32 2.01
N LEU A 52 -5.55 4.26 2.11
CA LEU A 52 -5.65 3.29 3.20
C LEU A 52 -5.34 3.92 4.55
N VAL A 53 -4.29 4.72 4.65
CA VAL A 53 -3.94 5.43 5.88
C VAL A 53 -5.03 6.43 6.26
N ARG A 54 -5.57 7.19 5.30
CA ARG A 54 -6.69 8.10 5.54
C ARG A 54 -7.90 7.35 6.08
N ARG A 55 -8.27 6.24 5.47
CA ARG A 55 -9.43 5.44 5.87
C ARG A 55 -9.23 4.80 7.24
N LEU A 56 -8.10 4.14 7.47
CA LEU A 56 -7.79 3.47 8.75
C LEU A 56 -7.60 4.47 9.89
N GLY A 57 -7.06 5.66 9.60
CA GLY A 57 -6.89 6.75 10.54
C GLY A 57 -8.14 7.61 10.77
N GLY A 58 -9.28 7.27 10.16
CA GLY A 58 -10.53 8.03 10.33
C GLY A 58 -10.54 9.42 9.70
N LEU A 59 -9.65 9.71 8.75
CA LEU A 59 -9.49 11.01 8.08
C LEU A 59 -10.46 11.22 6.90
N ALA A 60 -11.57 10.49 6.87
CA ALA A 60 -12.63 10.62 5.87
C ALA A 60 -13.45 11.89 6.13
N GLY A 61 -12.89 13.05 5.75
CA GLY A 61 -13.57 14.35 5.93
C GLY A 61 -12.74 15.60 5.63
N GLY A 62 -11.47 15.49 5.26
CA GLY A 62 -10.63 16.63 4.92
C GLY A 62 -10.78 17.04 3.45
N GLY A 63 -11.88 17.72 3.13
CA GLY A 63 -12.07 18.40 1.86
C GLY A 63 -10.92 19.36 1.53
N ASP A 64 -10.74 19.54 0.23
CA ASP A 64 -9.85 20.49 -0.44
C ASP A 64 -9.38 21.69 0.41
N LEU A 65 -8.10 21.68 0.79
CA LEU A 65 -7.41 22.81 1.43
C LEU A 65 -7.23 24.02 0.49
N ARG A 66 -7.74 23.98 -0.76
CA ARG A 66 -7.67 25.07 -1.73
C ARG A 66 -8.94 25.92 -1.83
N ALA A 67 -10.02 25.58 -1.13
CA ALA A 67 -11.29 26.33 -1.19
C ALA A 67 -11.50 27.31 -0.02
N ARG A 68 -10.43 27.90 0.52
CA ARG A 68 -10.50 29.01 1.48
C ARG A 68 -9.74 30.22 0.94
N SER A 69 -10.36 30.90 -0.01
CA SER A 69 -10.04 32.27 -0.41
C SER A 69 -11.32 32.98 -0.78
#